data_AF-A0A7W5XMW6-F1
#
_entry.id   AF-A0A7W5XMW6-F1
#
_cell.length_a   1.000
_cell.length_b   1.000
_cell.length_c   1.000
_cell.angle_alpha   90.00
_cell.angle_beta   90.00
_cell.angle_gamma   90.00
#
_symmetry.space_group_name_H-M   'P 1'
#
loop_
_entity.id
_entity.type
_entity.pdbx_description
1 polymer ?
#
loop_
_entity_poly.entity_id
_entity_poly.type
_entity_poly.pdbx_seq_one_letter_code
_entity_poly.pdbx_strand_id
1 'polypeptide(L)' 'MSLNLLNLPELSERHIEMLATVIADWCDANSIDAGADCAQAAYAAAVDLLSANTDLSAGRLRQALDLRMAENNRAEPSS' A
#
# COMPACT_ATOMS: atom_id res chain seq x y z
N MET A 1 16.27 -0.97 2.35
CA MET A 1 15.83 -2.38 2.44
C MET A 1 15.29 -2.78 1.07
N SER A 2 15.79 -3.87 0.48
CA SER A 2 15.31 -4.35 -0.83
C SER A 2 13.91 -4.92 -0.69
N LEU A 3 12.94 -4.36 -1.41
CA LEU A 3 11.63 -4.97 -1.60
C LEU A 3 11.84 -6.27 -2.39
N ASN A 4 11.62 -7.42 -1.76
CA ASN A 4 11.67 -8.71 -2.43
C ASN A 4 10.44 -8.85 -3.35
N LEU A 5 10.55 -8.34 -4.57
CA LEU A 5 9.53 -8.44 -5.63
C LEU A 5 9.38 -9.87 -6.19
N LEU A 6 10.20 -10.83 -5.73
CA LEU A 6 10.29 -12.20 -6.26
C LEU A 6 9.19 -13.16 -5.75
N ASN A 7 8.31 -12.71 -4.86
CA ASN A 7 7.17 -13.51 -4.34
C ASN A 7 5.83 -12.79 -4.49
N LEU A 8 5.73 -11.85 -5.44
CA LEU A 8 4.43 -11.34 -5.83
C LEU A 8 3.69 -12.47 -6.56
N PRO A 9 2.47 -12.88 -6.13
CA PRO A 9 1.59 -13.63 -7.04
C PRO A 9 1.54 -12.83 -8.35
N GLU A 10 1.53 -13.49 -9.53
CA GLU A 10 1.64 -12.78 -10.82
C GLU A 10 0.58 -11.67 -10.91
N LEU A 11 0.96 -10.46 -10.52
CA LEU A 11 0.08 -9.31 -10.50
C LEU A 11 -0.07 -8.91 -11.96
N SER A 12 -1.28 -9.07 -12.48
CA SER A 12 -1.60 -8.57 -13.82
C SER A 12 -1.27 -7.07 -13.94
N GLU A 13 -1.05 -6.59 -15.16
CA GLU A 13 -0.85 -5.14 -15.42
C GLU A 13 -1.96 -4.29 -14.78
N ARG A 14 -3.22 -4.79 -14.79
CA ARG A 14 -4.35 -4.14 -14.13
C ARG A 14 -4.15 -3.99 -12.61
N HIS A 15 -3.56 -4.99 -11.96
CA HIS A 15 -3.25 -4.92 -10.53
C HIS A 15 -2.16 -3.87 -10.25
N ILE A 16 -1.17 -3.78 -11.13
CA ILE A 16 -0.09 -2.78 -11.03
C ILE A 16 -0.65 -1.36 -11.18
N GLU A 17 -1.50 -1.13 -12.19
CA GLU A 17 -2.18 0.16 -12.40
C GLU A 17 -3.07 0.54 -11.22
N MET A 18 -3.80 -0.44 -10.67
CA MET A 18 -4.63 -0.23 -9.49
C MET A 18 -3.79 0.13 -8.26
N LEU A 19 -2.67 -0.56 -8.02
CA LEU A 19 -1.74 -0.24 -6.94
C LEU A 19 -1.20 1.19 -7.08
N ALA A 20 -0.73 1.56 -8.28
CA ALA A 20 -0.22 2.90 -8.55
C ALA A 20 -1.28 3.97 -8.25
N THR A 21 -2.53 3.74 -8.68
CA THR A 21 -3.65 4.67 -8.44
C THR A 21 -3.97 4.80 -6.96
N VAL A 22 -4.14 3.67 -6.26
CA VAL A 22 -4.49 3.65 -4.82
C VAL A 22 -3.40 4.32 -3.98
N ILE A 23 -2.13 4.10 -4.31
CA ILE A 23 -1.01 4.71 -3.59
C ILE A 23 -0.91 6.21 -3.89
N ALA A 24 -1.09 6.64 -5.14
CA ALA A 24 -1.09 8.06 -5.48
C ALA A 24 -2.21 8.81 -4.73
N ASP A 25 -3.43 8.26 -4.74
CA ASP A 25 -4.56 8.80 -3.99
C ASP A 25 -4.27 8.81 -2.47
N TRP A 26 -3.52 7.83 -1.96
CA TRP A 26 -3.18 7.75 -0.53
C TRP A 26 -2.15 8.77 -0.13
N CYS A 27 -1.12 8.95 -0.93
CA CYS A 27 -0.12 9.97 -0.73
C CYS A 27 -0.75 11.37 -0.77
N ASP A 28 -1.58 11.65 -1.77
CA ASP A 28 -2.27 12.95 -1.92
C ASP A 28 -3.16 13.28 -0.71
N ALA A 29 -4.02 12.33 -0.31
CA ALA A 29 -4.92 12.49 0.83
C ALA A 29 -4.19 12.72 2.17
N ASN A 30 -2.96 12.24 2.30
CA ASN A 30 -2.15 12.39 3.51
C ASN A 30 -1.06 13.47 3.38
N SER A 31 -1.01 14.21 2.26
CA SER A 31 0.04 15.19 1.97
C SER A 31 1.46 14.61 2.07
N ILE A 32 1.62 13.36 1.63
CA ILE A 32 2.89 12.64 1.63
C ILE A 32 3.48 12.71 0.22
N ASP A 33 4.76 13.03 0.11
CA ASP A 33 5.49 12.90 -1.15
C ASP A 33 5.59 11.42 -1.54
N ALA A 34 5.25 11.08 -2.78
CA ALA A 34 5.31 9.71 -3.30
C ALA A 34 6.73 9.11 -3.27
N GLY A 35 7.77 9.95 -3.18
CA GLY A 35 9.16 9.53 -2.98
C GLY A 35 9.58 9.32 -1.51
N ALA A 36 8.72 9.63 -0.54
CA ALA A 36 9.05 9.54 0.88
C ALA A 36 8.97 8.10 1.41
N ASP A 37 9.69 7.82 2.51
CA ASP A 37 9.68 6.50 3.17
C ASP A 37 8.26 6.03 3.56
N CYS A 38 7.38 6.97 3.90
CA CYS A 38 5.98 6.67 4.23
C CYS A 38 5.18 6.18 3.00
N ALA A 39 5.46 6.73 1.81
CA ALA A 39 4.89 6.24 0.56
C ALA A 39 5.41 4.84 0.21
N GLN A 40 6.69 4.55 0.47
CA GLN A 40 7.25 3.22 0.28
C GLN A 40 6.63 2.18 1.24
N ALA A 41 6.38 2.57 2.50
CA ALA A 41 5.67 1.73 3.47
C ALA A 41 4.22 1.45 3.04
N ALA A 42 3.52 2.48 2.54
CA ALA A 42 2.17 2.33 2.00
C ALA A 42 2.16 1.38 0.78
N TYR A 43 3.15 1.50 -0.11
CA TYR A 43 3.28 0.63 -1.29
C TYR A 43 3.45 -0.83 -0.88
N ALA A 44 4.34 -1.12 0.07
CA ALA A 44 4.55 -2.47 0.59
C ALA A 44 3.26 -3.02 1.22
N ALA A 45 2.56 -2.21 2.03
CA ALA A 45 1.30 -2.62 2.65
C ALA A 45 0.19 -2.90 1.61
N ALA A 46 0.05 -2.07 0.58
CA ALA A 46 -0.94 -2.29 -0.47
C ALA A 46 -0.64 -3.54 -1.30
N VAL A 47 0.65 -3.80 -1.57
CA VAL A 47 1.10 -5.04 -2.22
C VAL A 47 0.74 -6.27 -1.39
N ASP A 48 1.01 -6.25 -0.08
CA ASP A 48 0.69 -7.37 0.81
C ASP A 48 -0.83 -7.63 0.85
N LEU A 49 -1.62 -6.55 0.94
CA LEU A 49 -3.09 -6.63 0.96
C LEU A 49 -3.64 -7.22 -0.35
N LEU A 50 -3.14 -6.76 -1.50
CA LEU A 50 -3.58 -7.26 -2.80
C LEU A 50 -3.10 -8.68 -3.07
N SER A 51 -1.91 -9.04 -2.59
CA SER A 51 -1.38 -10.41 -2.71
C SER A 51 -2.16 -11.41 -1.86
N ALA A 52 -2.68 -10.97 -0.70
CA ALA A 52 -3.56 -11.78 0.15
C ALA A 52 -4.96 -11.97 -0.45
N ASN A 53 -5.42 -11.03 -1.28
CA ASN A 53 -6.70 -11.13 -1.98
C ASN A 53 -6.68 -10.34 -3.30
N THR A 54 -6.39 -11.04 -4.39
CA THR A 54 -6.24 -10.44 -5.73
C THR A 54 -7.55 -9.91 -6.32
N ASP A 55 -8.70 -10.30 -5.77
CA ASP A 55 -10.02 -9.85 -6.22
C ASP A 55 -10.46 -8.52 -5.56
N LEU A 56 -9.59 -7.89 -4.77
CA LEU A 56 -9.88 -6.59 -4.16
C LEU A 56 -10.08 -5.52 -5.23
N SER A 57 -11.26 -4.90 -5.22
CA SER A 57 -11.48 -3.64 -5.93
C SER A 57 -10.60 -2.52 -5.36
N ALA A 58 -10.26 -1.53 -6.18
CA ALA A 58 -9.46 -0.37 -5.78
C ALA A 58 -9.97 0.31 -4.50
N GLY A 59 -11.28 0.53 -4.36
CA GLY A 59 -11.85 1.17 -3.18
C GLY A 59 -11.71 0.33 -1.90
N ARG A 60 -11.78 -1.00 -2.00
CA ARG A 60 -11.55 -1.90 -0.85
C ARG A 60 -10.07 -1.98 -0.49
N LEU A 61 -9.19 -2.01 -1.49
CA LEU A 61 -7.76 -1.95 -1.27
C LEU A 61 -7.37 -0.64 -0.57
N ARG A 62 -7.95 0.49 -1.00
CA ARG A 62 -7.73 1.79 -0.39
C ARG A 62 -8.16 1.83 1.08
N GLN A 63 -9.36 1.36 1.39
CA GLN A 63 -9.85 1.28 2.79
C GLN A 63 -8.95 0.39 3.66
N ALA A 64 -8.51 -0.75 3.14
CA ALA A 64 -7.63 -1.66 3.85
C ALA A 64 -6.25 -1.03 4.10
N LEU A 65 -5.73 -0.27 3.13
CA LEU A 65 -4.49 0.48 3.27
C LEU A 65 -4.59 1.56 4.35
N ASP A 66 -5.67 2.35 4.36
CA ASP A 66 -5.90 3.37 5.39
C ASP A 66 -5.89 2.75 6.80
N LEU A 67 -6.57 1.61 6.97
CA LEU A 67 -6.57 0.88 8.25
C LEU A 67 -5.18 0.40 8.64
N ARG A 68 -4.45 -0.25 7.72
CA ARG A 68 -3.11 -0.78 7.98
C ARG A 68 -2.12 0.32 8.33
N MET A 69 -2.15 1.44 7.62
CA MET A 69 -1.24 2.56 7.88
C MET A 69 -1.59 3.30 9.18
N ALA A 70 -2.88 3.40 9.53
CA ALA A 70 -3.30 3.92 10.83
C ALA A 70 -2.85 3.02 12.00
N GLU A 71 -2.88 1.69 11.82
CA GLU A 71 -2.36 0.73 12.79
C GLU A 71 -0.83 0.83 12.94
N ASN A 72 -0.09 0.95 11.84
CA ASN A 72 1.36 1.14 11.87
C ASN A 72 1.76 2.42 12.61
N ASN A 73 1.02 3.52 12.43
CA ASN A 73 1.23 4.77 13.18
C ASN A 73 0.87 4.64 14.68
N ARG A 74 0.01 3.68 15.05
CA ARG A 74 -0.36 3.41 16.44
C ARG A 74 0.63 2.50 17.17
N ALA A 75 1.45 1.77 16.43
CA ALA A 75 2.42 0.83 16.96
C ALA A 75 3.76 1.48 17.34
N GLU A 76 3.95 2.79 17.16
CA GLU A 76 5.02 3.52 17.86
C GLU A 76 4.61 3.70 19.33
N PRO A 77 5.18 2.95 20.29
CA PRO A 77 4.96 3.24 21.69
C PRO A 77 5.52 4.64 21.98
N SER A 78 4.68 5.48 22.57
CA SER A 78 5.16 6.66 23.28
C SER A 78 6.18 6.20 24.33
N SER A 79 7.44 6.61 24.13
CA SER A 79 8.57 6.74 25.07
C SER A 79 8.93 5.56 25.98
#